data_AF-A0A3D5DI38-F1
#
_entry.id   AF-A0A3D5DI38-F1
#
_cell.length_a   1.000
_cell.length_b   1.000
_cell.length_c   1.000
_cell.angle_alpha   90.00
_cell.angle_beta   90.00
_cell.angle_gamma   90.00
#
_symmetry.space_group_name_H-M   'P 1'
#
loop_
_entity.id
_entity.type
_entity.pdbx_description
1 polymer ?
#
loop_
_entity_poly.entity_id
_entity_poly.type
_entity_poly.pdbx_seq_one_letter_code
_entity_poly.pdbx_strand_id
1 'polypeptide(L)'
;MAAAACELAMRAYFGADYDVRAVTAFAALLREATGENLGDGLLGLEALLRSALGEVDVDVTGIPLDVRAAAHAVATGFALHRLPSGERMVRGLVVEAETRVFERGGNPPLAVR
;
A
#
# COMPACT_ATOMS: atom_id res chain seq x y z
N MET A 1 -0.16 8.74 -6.18
CA MET A 1 0.33 7.51 -6.83
C MET A 1 0.62 6.40 -5.82
N ALA A 2 1.65 6.52 -4.97
CA ALA A 2 2.04 5.45 -4.04
C ALA A 2 0.88 4.96 -3.14
N ALA A 3 0.07 5.86 -2.58
CA ALA A 3 -1.08 5.50 -1.75
C ALA A 3 -2.15 4.66 -2.51
N ALA A 4 -2.47 5.03 -3.74
CA ALA A 4 -3.47 4.30 -4.55
C ALA A 4 -2.96 2.92 -5.00
N ALA A 5 -1.67 2.82 -5.32
CA ALA A 5 -1.04 1.53 -5.63
C ALA A 5 -0.98 0.63 -4.38
N CYS A 6 -0.70 1.20 -3.21
CA CYS A 6 -0.71 0.48 -1.94
C CYS A 6 -2.11 -0.01 -1.59
N GLU A 7 -3.13 0.83 -1.69
CA GLU A 7 -4.55 0.44 -1.52
C GLU A 7 -4.89 -0.80 -2.37
N LEU A 8 -4.54 -0.77 -3.66
CA LEU A 8 -4.80 -1.87 -4.58
C LEU A 8 -4.03 -3.13 -4.25
N ALA A 9 -2.73 -3.01 -3.97
CA ALA A 9 -1.88 -4.15 -3.64
C ALA A 9 -2.30 -4.80 -2.32
N MET A 10 -2.65 -4.01 -1.30
CA MET A 10 -3.13 -4.52 -0.03
C MET A 10 -4.47 -5.26 -0.19
N ARG A 11 -5.43 -4.70 -0.95
CA ARG A 11 -6.69 -5.39 -1.25
C ARG A 11 -6.48 -6.69 -2.02
N ALA A 12 -5.58 -6.71 -2.99
CA ALA A 12 -5.26 -7.93 -3.73
C ALA A 12 -4.59 -8.99 -2.86
N TYR A 13 -3.75 -8.58 -1.90
CA TYR A 13 -3.01 -9.47 -1.01
C TYR A 13 -3.87 -10.05 0.11
N PHE A 14 -4.64 -9.19 0.80
CA PHE A 14 -5.41 -9.56 1.98
C PHE A 14 -6.83 -10.02 1.67
N GLY A 15 -7.41 -9.61 0.55
CA GLY A 15 -8.83 -9.82 0.25
C GLY A 15 -9.75 -8.89 1.06
N ALA A 16 -11.06 -9.09 0.91
CA ALA A 16 -12.08 -8.23 1.53
C ALA A 16 -12.32 -8.55 3.02
N ASP A 17 -12.17 -9.81 3.42
CA ASP A 17 -12.49 -10.30 4.78
C ASP A 17 -11.21 -10.59 5.59
N TYR A 18 -10.23 -9.70 5.51
CA TYR A 18 -8.93 -9.93 6.13
C TYR A 18 -8.99 -9.83 7.67
N ASP A 19 -8.16 -10.63 8.34
CA ASP A 19 -7.92 -10.49 9.77
C ASP A 19 -6.91 -9.36 10.02
N VAL A 20 -7.24 -8.40 10.89
CA VAL A 20 -6.33 -7.33 11.31
C VAL A 20 -4.98 -7.86 11.82
N ARG A 21 -4.98 -9.04 12.45
CA ARG A 21 -3.74 -9.70 12.92
C ARG A 21 -2.81 -10.07 11.76
N ALA A 22 -3.37 -10.35 10.58
CA ALA A 22 -2.58 -10.60 9.38
C ALA A 22 -1.88 -9.31 8.90
N VAL A 23 -2.49 -8.14 9.10
CA VAL A 23 -1.89 -6.83 8.79
C VAL A 23 -0.72 -6.55 9.72
N THR A 24 -0.87 -6.79 11.03
CA THR A 24 0.24 -6.70 12.01
C THR A 24 1.40 -7.63 11.64
N ALA A 25 1.09 -8.89 11.31
CA ALA A 25 2.10 -9.87 10.91
C ALA A 25 2.83 -9.45 9.62
N PHE A 26 2.10 -8.93 8.64
CA PHE A 26 2.68 -8.41 7.40
C PHE A 26 3.58 -7.19 7.66
N ALA A 27 3.16 -6.25 8.50
CA ALA A 27 3.97 -5.07 8.86
C ALA A 27 5.28 -5.48 9.55
N ALA A 28 5.23 -6.50 10.42
CA ALA A 28 6.42 -7.06 11.06
C ALA A 28 7.38 -7.68 10.04
N LEU A 29 6.86 -8.53 9.13
CA LEU A 29 7.66 -9.15 8.05
C LEU A 29 8.26 -8.12 7.10
N LEU A 30 7.50 -7.07 6.75
CA LEU A 30 7.97 -6.00 5.89
C LEU A 30 9.15 -5.27 6.53
N ARG A 31 9.00 -4.89 7.81
CA ARG A 31 10.05 -4.22 8.57
C ARG A 31 11.30 -5.06 8.73
N GLU A 32 11.14 -6.37 8.99
CA GLU A 32 12.26 -7.30 9.07
C GLU A 32 13.00 -7.40 7.73
N ALA A 33 12.26 -7.47 6.61
CA ALA A 33 12.85 -7.56 5.28
C ALA A 33 13.54 -6.27 4.82
N THR A 34 13.11 -5.11 5.28
CA THR A 34 13.67 -3.82 4.87
C THR A 34 14.80 -3.34 5.77
N GLY A 35 14.84 -3.77 7.03
CA GLY A 35 15.80 -3.27 8.04
C GLY A 35 15.61 -1.80 8.45
N GLU A 36 14.72 -1.08 7.76
CA GLU A 36 14.36 0.32 8.02
C GLU A 36 13.16 0.47 8.97
N ASN A 37 13.12 1.56 9.73
CA ASN A 37 11.92 2.00 10.46
C ASN A 37 10.93 2.69 9.50
N LEU A 38 10.39 1.93 8.56
CA LEU A 38 9.30 2.40 7.70
C LEU A 38 8.08 2.78 8.54
N GLY A 39 7.39 3.85 8.12
CA GLY A 39 6.16 4.28 8.79
C GLY A 39 6.35 4.74 10.24
N ASP A 40 7.55 5.20 10.62
CA ASP A 40 7.90 5.57 12.00
C ASP A 40 7.82 4.37 12.98
N GLY A 41 8.13 3.18 12.48
CA GLY A 41 8.12 1.93 13.25
C GLY A 41 6.87 1.09 13.01
N LEU A 42 6.76 -0.02 13.75
CA LEU A 42 5.77 -1.06 13.47
C LEU A 42 4.32 -0.56 13.54
N LEU A 43 3.99 0.24 14.57
CA LEU A 43 2.62 0.72 14.77
C LEU A 43 2.20 1.72 13.68
N GLY A 44 3.08 2.64 13.29
CA GLY A 44 2.76 3.59 12.22
C GLY A 44 2.72 2.92 10.85
N LEU A 45 3.56 1.91 10.60
CA LEU A 45 3.46 1.07 9.41
C LEU A 45 2.12 0.32 9.37
N GLU A 46 1.73 -0.34 10.46
CA GLU A 46 0.43 -1.02 10.55
C GLU A 46 -0.73 -0.05 10.29
N ALA A 47 -0.72 1.14 10.92
CA ALA A 47 -1.74 2.16 10.73
C ALA A 47 -1.84 2.61 9.26
N LEU A 48 -0.71 2.75 8.55
CA LEU A 48 -0.70 3.06 7.12
C LEU A 48 -1.32 1.95 6.27
N LEU A 49 -1.05 0.69 6.58
CA LEU A 49 -1.61 -0.44 5.84
C LEU A 49 -3.12 -0.58 6.07
N ARG A 50 -3.57 -0.44 7.33
CA ARG A 50 -4.99 -0.42 7.70
C ARG A 50 -5.72 0.74 7.02
N SER A 51 -5.11 1.93 7.01
CA SER A 51 -5.64 3.10 6.30
C SER A 51 -5.74 2.83 4.79
N ALA A 52 -4.75 2.18 4.19
CA ALA A 52 -4.77 1.80 2.78
C ALA A 52 -5.86 0.75 2.46
N LEU A 53 -6.23 -0.11 3.42
CA LEU A 53 -7.35 -1.04 3.28
C LEU A 53 -8.72 -0.35 3.41
N GLY A 54 -8.75 0.91 3.85
CA GLY A 54 -9.96 1.73 3.97
C GLY A 54 -10.49 1.84 5.38
N GLU A 55 -9.74 1.39 6.39
CA GLU A 55 -10.10 1.60 7.79
C GLU A 55 -10.05 3.10 8.13
N VAL A 56 -11.10 3.59 8.80
CA VAL A 56 -11.31 5.02 9.07
C VAL A 56 -11.00 5.41 10.52
N ASP A 57 -10.78 4.43 11.39
CA ASP A 57 -10.45 4.60 12.82
C ASP A 57 -8.94 4.71 13.08
N VAL A 58 -8.13 4.80 12.03
CA VAL A 58 -6.67 4.91 12.11
C VAL A 58 -6.19 6.33 11.79
N ASP A 59 -5.42 6.91 12.71
CA ASP A 59 -4.79 8.21 12.51
C ASP A 59 -3.37 8.04 11.95
N VAL A 60 -3.15 8.59 10.77
CA VAL A 60 -1.84 8.62 10.08
C VAL A 60 -1.36 10.05 9.82
N THR A 61 -2.02 11.06 10.40
CA THR A 61 -1.70 12.48 10.18
C THR A 61 -0.37 12.88 10.80
N GLY A 62 0.06 12.20 11.88
CA GLY A 62 1.36 12.39 12.51
C GLY A 62 2.55 11.88 11.71
N ILE A 63 2.33 11.11 10.64
CA ILE A 63 3.41 10.52 9.84
C ILE A 63 3.76 11.46 8.67
N PRO A 64 5.04 11.87 8.52
CA PRO A 64 5.48 12.72 7.42
C PRO A 64 5.11 12.16 6.03
N LEU A 65 4.82 13.04 5.06
CA LEU A 65 4.32 12.63 3.73
C LEU A 65 5.33 11.79 2.95
N ASP A 66 6.61 12.15 3.03
CA ASP A 66 7.73 11.42 2.44
C ASP A 66 7.87 10.00 3.03
N VAL A 67 7.74 9.88 4.36
CA VAL A 67 7.74 8.58 5.05
C VAL A 67 6.54 7.73 4.62
N ARG A 68 5.34 8.33 4.53
CA ARG A 68 4.13 7.64 4.03
C ARG A 68 4.28 7.16 2.60
N ALA A 69 4.81 8.01 1.73
CA ALA A 69 5.02 7.65 0.32
C ALA A 69 6.00 6.49 0.17
N ALA A 70 7.12 6.51 0.91
CA ALA A 70 8.10 5.43 0.92
C ALA A 70 7.50 4.13 1.46
N ALA A 71 6.81 4.17 2.61
CA ALA A 71 6.15 3.01 3.21
C ALA A 71 5.13 2.38 2.25
N HIS A 72 4.30 3.19 1.59
CA HIS A 72 3.35 2.71 0.59
C HIS A 72 4.03 2.04 -0.62
N ALA A 73 5.12 2.62 -1.13
CA ALA A 73 5.84 2.05 -2.27
C ALA A 73 6.45 0.68 -1.91
N VAL A 74 7.08 0.58 -0.74
CA VAL A 74 7.72 -0.64 -0.26
C VAL A 74 6.68 -1.73 0.05
N ALA A 75 5.59 -1.38 0.72
CA ALA A 75 4.49 -2.31 0.98
C ALA A 75 3.84 -2.83 -0.31
N THR A 76 3.65 -1.95 -1.30
CA THR A 76 3.15 -2.33 -2.64
C THR A 76 4.04 -3.39 -3.26
N GLY A 77 5.35 -3.13 -3.36
CA GLY A 77 6.30 -4.07 -3.95
C GLY A 77 6.35 -5.41 -3.21
N PHE A 78 6.32 -5.36 -1.87
CA PHE A 78 6.40 -6.55 -1.04
C PHE A 78 5.16 -7.45 -1.12
N ALA A 79 3.97 -6.86 -1.22
CA ALA A 79 2.73 -7.58 -1.44
C ALA A 79 2.69 -8.21 -2.83
N LEU A 80 3.06 -7.46 -3.88
CA LEU A 80 3.12 -7.97 -5.24
C LEU A 80 4.10 -9.13 -5.37
N HIS A 81 5.26 -9.06 -4.72
CA HIS A 81 6.25 -10.16 -4.76
C HIS A 81 5.73 -11.48 -4.15
N ARG A 82 4.73 -11.42 -3.27
CA ARG A 82 4.12 -12.59 -2.61
C ARG A 82 2.85 -13.08 -3.30
N LEU A 83 2.26 -12.27 -4.15
CA LEU A 83 1.14 -12.71 -4.97
C LEU A 83 1.68 -13.57 -6.12
N PRO A 84 0.93 -14.60 -6.56
CA PRO A 84 1.17 -15.24 -7.84
C PRO A 84 0.79 -14.25 -8.97
N SER A 85 1.59 -13.20 -9.14
CA SER A 85 1.31 -12.09 -10.04
C SER A 85 2.22 -12.16 -11.27
N GLY A 86 1.60 -12.20 -12.45
CA GLY A 86 2.29 -11.97 -13.73
C GLY A 86 2.26 -10.49 -14.13
N GLU A 87 3.10 -10.12 -15.10
CA GLU A 87 3.23 -8.72 -15.61
C GLU A 87 1.88 -8.06 -15.93
N ARG A 88 0.92 -8.84 -16.46
CA ARG A 88 -0.43 -8.34 -16.78
C ARG A 88 -1.18 -7.84 -15.54
N MET A 89 -1.08 -8.55 -14.41
CA MET A 89 -1.73 -8.16 -13.16
C MET A 89 -1.12 -6.87 -12.62
N VAL A 90 0.22 -6.78 -12.61
CA VAL A 90 0.95 -5.58 -12.18
C VAL A 90 0.57 -4.38 -13.04
N ARG A 91 0.54 -4.55 -14.38
CA ARG A 91 0.12 -3.48 -15.31
C ARG A 91 -1.32 -3.04 -15.05
N GLY A 92 -2.23 -3.99 -14.78
CA GLY A 92 -3.61 -3.69 -14.41
C GLY A 92 -3.71 -2.81 -13.16
N LEU A 93 -2.96 -3.15 -12.11
CA LEU A 93 -2.92 -2.38 -10.86
C LEU A 93 -2.33 -0.97 -11.05
N VAL A 94 -1.33 -0.82 -11.91
CA VAL A 94 -0.76 0.50 -12.24
C VAL A 94 -1.82 1.38 -12.91
N VAL A 95 -2.49 0.88 -13.95
CA VAL A 95 -3.54 1.62 -14.66
C VAL A 95 -4.69 1.99 -13.72
N GLU A 96 -5.10 1.07 -12.84
CA GLU A 96 -6.16 1.33 -11.87
C GLU A 96 -5.74 2.35 -10.81
N ALA A 97 -4.48 2.32 -10.35
CA ALA A 97 -3.94 3.30 -9.41
C ALA A 97 -3.91 4.71 -10.02
N GLU A 98 -3.48 4.83 -11.27
CA GLU A 98 -3.49 6.09 -12.02
C GLU A 98 -4.90 6.61 -12.21
N THR A 99 -5.83 5.75 -12.61
CA THR A 99 -7.24 6.10 -12.79
C THR A 99 -7.82 6.70 -11.49
N ARG A 100 -7.60 6.05 -10.35
CA ARG A 100 -8.05 6.58 -9.04
C ARG A 100 -7.41 7.91 -8.67
N VAL A 101 -6.13 8.10 -8.99
CA VAL A 101 -5.45 9.38 -8.72
C VAL A 101 -6.04 10.49 -9.59
N PHE A 102 -6.34 10.21 -10.85
CA PHE A 102 -7.00 11.14 -11.75
C PHE A 102 -8.41 11.51 -11.28
N GLU A 103 -9.22 10.50 -10.92
CA GLU A 103 -10.58 10.71 -10.37
C GLU A 103 -10.59 11.54 -9.08
N ARG A 104 -9.51 11.46 -8.28
CA ARG A 104 -9.31 12.26 -7.07
C ARG A 104 -8.72 13.66 -7.36
N GLY A 105 -8.63 14.08 -8.62
CA GLY A 105 -8.14 15.41 -9.04
C GLY A 105 -6.63 15.53 -9.18
N GLY A 106 -5.88 14.42 -9.14
CA GLY A 106 -4.45 14.41 -9.41
C GLY A 106 -4.10 14.39 -10.90
N ASN A 107 -2.82 14.56 -11.23
CA ASN A 107 -2.30 14.51 -12.60
C ASN A 107 -1.28 13.37 -12.77
N PRO A 108 -1.73 12.10 -12.80
CA PRO A 108 -0.86 10.95 -13.03
C PRO A 108 -0.42 10.88 -14.50
N PRO A 109 0.63 10.11 -14.84
CA PRO A 109 1.10 9.96 -16.22
C PRO A 109 0.14 9.17 -17.14
N LEU A 110 -1.09 8.87 -16.69
CA LEU A 110 -2.16 8.13 -17.36
C LEU A 110 -1.59 7.17 -18.41
N ALA A 111 -1.14 6.00 -17.98
CA ALA A 111 -0.68 4.94 -18.86
C ALA A 111 -1.82 4.63 -19.84
N VAL A 112 -1.71 5.21 -21.03
CA VAL A 112 -2.65 5.04 -22.12
C VAL A 112 -2.69 3.55 -22.43
N ARG A 113 -3.92 3.00 -22.48
CA ARG A 113 -4.18 1.56 -22.66
C ARG A 113 -3.40 0.96 -23.81
#